data_AF-A0AAU4NMC2-F1
#
_entry.id   AF-A0AAU4NMC2-F1
#
_cell.length_a   1.000
_cell.length_b   1.000
_cell.length_c   1.000
_cell.angle_alpha   90.00
_cell.angle_beta   90.00
_cell.angle_gamma   90.00
#
_symmetry.space_group_name_H-M   'P 1'
#
loop_
_entity.id
_entity.type
_entity.pdbx_description
1 polymer ?
#
loop_
_entity_poly.entity_id
_entity_poly.type
_entity_poly.pdbx_seq_one_letter_code
_entity_poly.pdbx_strand_id
1 'polypeptide(L)'
;MSRTRPGPLQWIGYSFGRTLPLSMQAWVREDLIGDRAVPRHLLRSMVPFLPIFAAFLLFPGELWLRGAMILLAVLLALFYAAAYMEPNRRRRLKAHGLSPDLQNPKKVARDEAERRAYERWHPNR
;
A
#
# COMPACT_ATOMS: atom_id res chain seq x y z
N MET A 1 -17.67 1.95 -23.12
CA MET A 1 -17.25 2.53 -21.81
C MET A 1 -16.00 1.81 -21.35
N SER A 2 -14.88 2.50 -21.15
CA SER A 2 -13.66 1.89 -20.62
C SER A 2 -13.83 1.62 -19.11
N ARG A 3 -13.40 0.43 -18.66
CA ARG A 3 -13.51 0.04 -17.25
C ARG A 3 -12.54 0.89 -16.41
N THR A 4 -13.04 1.46 -15.32
CA THR A 4 -12.29 2.38 -14.43
C THR A 4 -11.73 1.73 -13.17
N ARG A 5 -12.10 0.46 -12.92
CA ARG A 5 -11.62 -0.34 -11.78
C ARG A 5 -10.96 -1.63 -12.29
N PRO A 6 -9.90 -2.11 -11.63
CA PRO A 6 -9.25 -3.36 -12.02
C PRO A 6 -10.17 -4.56 -11.75
N GLY A 7 -10.17 -5.52 -12.66
CA GLY A 7 -10.70 -6.87 -12.38
C GLY A 7 -9.77 -7.66 -11.45
N PRO A 8 -10.18 -8.85 -10.99
CA PRO A 8 -9.39 -9.66 -10.05
C PRO A 8 -7.97 -9.97 -10.55
N LEU A 9 -7.83 -10.45 -11.79
CA LEU A 9 -6.53 -10.77 -12.39
C LEU A 9 -5.64 -9.54 -12.57
N GLN A 10 -6.24 -8.40 -12.93
CA GLN A 10 -5.50 -7.14 -13.07
C GLN A 10 -5.03 -6.63 -11.71
N TRP A 11 -5.84 -6.78 -10.66
CA TRP A 11 -5.48 -6.42 -9.29
C TRP A 11 -4.36 -7.33 -8.76
N ILE A 12 -4.41 -8.63 -9.02
CA ILE A 12 -3.33 -9.57 -8.69
C ILE A 12 -2.05 -9.16 -9.41
N GLY A 13 -2.08 -9.00 -10.75
CA GLY A 13 -0.91 -8.55 -11.50
C GLY A 13 -0.36 -7.21 -11.00
N TYR A 14 -1.22 -6.26 -10.64
CA TYR A 14 -0.85 -4.99 -10.04
C TYR A 14 -0.19 -5.13 -8.66
N SER A 15 -0.59 -6.15 -7.89
CA SER A 15 0.02 -6.52 -6.61
C SER A 15 1.46 -7.01 -6.79
N PHE A 16 1.73 -7.74 -7.87
CA PHE A 16 3.07 -8.12 -8.30
C PHE A 16 3.87 -7.00 -8.99
N GLY A 17 3.30 -5.79 -9.10
CA GLY A 17 3.98 -4.61 -9.65
C GLY A 17 3.68 -4.31 -11.12
N ARG A 18 2.75 -5.03 -11.76
CA ARG A 18 2.28 -4.69 -13.11
C ARG A 18 1.57 -3.34 -13.11
N THR A 19 1.78 -2.55 -14.15
CA THR A 19 1.05 -1.29 -14.35
C THR A 19 -0.36 -1.56 -14.86
N LEU A 20 -1.33 -0.82 -14.32
CA LEU A 20 -2.71 -0.77 -14.82
C LEU A 20 -2.83 0.25 -15.98
N PRO A 21 -3.80 0.05 -16.90
CA PRO A 21 -4.08 0.98 -18.00
C PRO A 21 -4.44 2.39 -17.52
N LEU A 22 -4.25 3.39 -18.39
CA LEU A 22 -4.57 4.80 -18.12
C LEU A 22 -6.03 5.03 -17.71
N SER A 23 -6.98 4.23 -18.21
CA SER A 23 -8.39 4.32 -17.82
C SER A 23 -8.64 4.09 -16.32
N MET A 24 -7.70 3.45 -15.62
CA MET A 24 -7.75 3.13 -14.19
C MET A 24 -6.85 4.03 -13.33
N GLN A 25 -6.25 5.07 -13.91
CA GLN A 25 -5.31 5.94 -13.20
C GLN A 25 -5.96 6.64 -11.99
N ALA A 26 -7.26 6.94 -12.06
CA ALA A 26 -8.00 7.48 -10.93
C ALA A 26 -8.11 6.49 -9.76
N TRP A 27 -8.34 5.22 -10.05
CA TRP A 27 -8.34 4.16 -9.05
C TRP A 27 -6.95 3.96 -8.44
N VAL A 28 -5.88 3.99 -9.27
CA VAL A 28 -4.48 3.90 -8.81
C VAL A 28 -4.13 5.04 -7.86
N ARG A 29 -4.56 6.26 -8.19
CA ARG A 29 -4.34 7.42 -7.32
C ARG A 29 -4.98 7.21 -5.94
N GLU A 30 -6.26 6.80 -5.93
CA GLU A 30 -6.99 6.54 -4.69
C GLU A 30 -6.42 5.33 -3.90
N ASP A 31 -5.83 4.34 -4.58
CA ASP A 31 -5.11 3.23 -3.94
C ASP A 31 -3.81 3.69 -3.29
N LEU A 32 -3.05 4.56 -3.94
CA LEU A 32 -1.70 4.97 -3.52
C LEU A 32 -1.68 6.10 -2.49
N ILE A 33 -2.62 7.04 -2.60
CA ILE A 33 -2.66 8.24 -1.76
C ILE A 33 -4.01 8.50 -1.10
N GLY A 34 -5.03 7.69 -1.37
CA GLY A 34 -6.35 7.89 -0.77
C GLY A 34 -6.38 7.68 0.74
N ASP A 35 -7.55 7.89 1.35
CA ASP A 35 -7.75 7.82 2.80
C ASP A 35 -7.51 6.39 3.35
N ARG A 36 -7.63 5.38 2.47
CA ARG A 36 -7.37 3.95 2.78
C ARG A 36 -6.08 3.41 2.16
N ALA A 37 -5.12 4.28 1.82
CA ALA A 37 -3.87 3.86 1.18
C ALA A 37 -3.04 2.89 2.04
N VAL A 38 -2.97 3.11 3.36
CA VAL A 38 -2.22 2.23 4.28
C VAL A 38 -2.78 0.80 4.31
N PRO A 39 -4.06 0.56 4.66
CA PRO A 39 -4.57 -0.81 4.70
C PRO A 39 -4.57 -1.48 3.32
N ARG A 40 -4.80 -0.74 2.23
CA ARG A 40 -4.70 -1.27 0.87
C ARG A 40 -3.28 -1.66 0.50
N HIS A 41 -2.30 -0.86 0.89
CA HIS A 41 -0.89 -1.18 0.70
C HIS A 41 -0.53 -2.47 1.43
N LEU A 42 -0.85 -2.58 2.71
CA LEU A 42 -0.53 -3.77 3.51
C LEU A 42 -1.17 -5.03 2.92
N LEU A 43 -2.47 -4.99 2.59
CA LEU A 43 -3.17 -6.12 1.98
C LEU A 43 -2.53 -6.53 0.65
N ARG A 44 -2.28 -5.55 -0.23
CA ARG A 44 -1.67 -5.79 -1.54
C ARG A 44 -0.26 -6.36 -1.41
N SER A 45 0.51 -5.89 -0.44
CA SER A 45 1.87 -6.36 -0.17
C SER A 45 1.91 -7.80 0.33
N MET A 46 0.81 -8.36 0.86
CA MET A 46 0.73 -9.77 1.24
C MET A 46 0.51 -10.72 0.05
N VAL A 47 -0.05 -10.23 -1.06
CA VAL A 47 -0.43 -11.08 -2.21
C VAL A 47 0.75 -11.91 -2.76
N PRO A 48 1.97 -11.34 -2.95
CA PRO A 48 3.12 -12.13 -3.40
C PRO A 48 3.59 -13.20 -2.40
N PHE A 49 3.25 -13.07 -1.12
CA PHE A 49 3.66 -14.03 -0.07
C PHE A 49 2.68 -15.19 0.10
N LEU A 50 1.47 -15.13 -0.49
CA LEU A 50 0.48 -16.20 -0.38
C LEU A 50 1.02 -17.60 -0.76
N PRO A 51 1.83 -17.76 -1.83
CA PRO A 51 2.44 -19.06 -2.14
C PRO A 51 3.39 -19.56 -1.04
N ILE A 52 4.10 -18.66 -0.36
CA ILE A 52 5.02 -19.01 0.74
C ILE A 52 4.21 -19.47 1.95
N PHE A 53 3.13 -18.77 2.30
CA PHE A 53 2.24 -19.17 3.39
C PHE A 53 1.57 -20.52 3.08
N ALA A 54 1.14 -20.75 1.84
CA ALA A 54 0.62 -22.03 1.40
C ALA A 54 1.67 -23.16 1.53
N ALA A 55 2.92 -22.91 1.19
CA ALA A 55 4.00 -23.88 1.37
C ALA A 55 4.20 -24.27 2.86
N PHE A 56 4.13 -23.31 3.78
CA PHE A 56 4.19 -23.60 5.22
C PHE A 56 3.01 -24.43 5.72
N LEU A 57 1.83 -24.28 5.12
CA LEU A 57 0.68 -25.15 5.43
C LEU A 57 0.90 -26.60 4.99
N LEU A 58 1.71 -26.83 3.95
CA LEU A 58 2.06 -28.18 3.48
C LEU A 58 3.20 -28.83 4.27
N PHE A 59 3.87 -28.08 5.16
CA PHE A 59 4.99 -28.60 5.94
C PHE A 59 4.55 -29.72 6.88
N PRO A 60 5.27 -30.86 6.93
CA PRO A 60 4.95 -31.94 7.87
C PRO A 60 5.22 -31.48 9.31
N GLY A 61 4.19 -31.43 10.15
CA GLY A 61 4.30 -31.00 11.54
C GLY A 61 2.96 -30.62 12.17
N GLU A 62 2.96 -30.26 13.44
CA GLU A 62 1.76 -29.88 14.19
C GLU A 62 1.19 -28.53 13.71
N LEU A 63 -0.14 -28.36 13.79
CA LEU A 63 -0.82 -27.17 13.27
C LEU A 63 -0.37 -25.87 13.94
N TRP A 64 -0.05 -25.90 15.24
CA TRP A 64 0.42 -24.71 15.95
C TRP A 64 1.80 -24.27 15.46
N LEU A 65 2.68 -25.21 15.09
CA LEU A 65 4.01 -24.91 14.58
C LEU A 65 3.91 -24.24 13.21
N ARG A 66 3.07 -24.79 12.32
CA ARG A 66 2.76 -24.16 11.01
C ARG A 66 2.18 -22.77 11.21
N GLY A 67 1.27 -22.61 12.17
CA GLY A 67 0.68 -21.32 12.55
C GLY A 67 1.72 -20.30 13.02
N ALA A 68 2.67 -20.71 13.87
CA ALA A 68 3.75 -19.86 14.35
C ALA A 68 4.70 -19.41 13.22
N MET A 69 5.03 -20.30 12.29
CA MET A 69 5.85 -19.98 11.12
C MET A 69 5.15 -18.94 10.21
N ILE A 70 3.86 -19.15 9.92
CA ILE A 70 3.07 -18.22 9.11
C ILE A 70 2.95 -16.87 9.82
N LEU A 71 2.67 -16.87 11.13
CA LEU A 71 2.57 -15.65 11.91
C LEU A 71 3.88 -14.86 11.88
N LEU A 72 5.02 -15.51 12.12
CA LEU A 72 6.34 -14.89 12.04
C LEU A 72 6.60 -14.27 10.66
N ALA A 73 6.29 -15.02 9.60
CA ALA A 73 6.46 -14.55 8.22
C ALA A 73 5.54 -13.36 7.89
N VAL A 74 4.28 -13.37 8.36
CA VAL A 74 3.33 -12.26 8.19
C VAL A 74 3.82 -11.02 8.92
N LEU A 75 4.26 -11.14 10.17
CA LEU A 75 4.78 -10.01 10.95
C LEU A 75 5.98 -9.37 10.25
N LEU A 76 6.92 -10.19 9.77
CA LEU A 76 8.09 -9.70 9.05
C LEU A 76 7.69 -9.03 7.72
N ALA A 77 6.80 -9.65 6.94
CA ALA A 77 6.32 -9.08 5.69
C ALA A 77 5.59 -7.74 5.90
N LEU A 78 4.77 -7.62 6.95
CA LEU A 78 4.09 -6.38 7.31
C LEU A 78 5.06 -5.30 7.76
N PHE A 79 6.08 -5.66 8.55
CA PHE A 79 7.14 -4.74 8.95
C PHE A 79 7.84 -4.13 7.73
N TYR A 80 8.27 -4.97 6.78
CA TYR A 80 8.90 -4.50 5.54
C TYR A 80 7.93 -3.71 4.66
N ALA A 81 6.66 -4.12 4.56
CA ALA A 81 5.64 -3.40 3.82
C ALA A 81 5.46 -1.97 4.37
N ALA A 82 5.39 -1.83 5.69
CA ALA A 82 5.30 -0.53 6.34
C ALA A 82 6.57 0.31 6.13
N ALA A 83 7.75 -0.26 6.39
CA ALA A 83 9.04 0.43 6.28
C ALA A 83 9.33 0.94 4.86
N TYR A 84 8.95 0.16 3.85
CA TYR A 84 9.17 0.51 2.43
C TYR A 84 7.92 1.07 1.75
N MET A 85 6.89 1.44 2.51
CA MET A 85 5.63 1.94 1.95
C MET A 85 5.87 3.18 1.08
N GLU A 86 6.65 4.14 1.57
CA GLU A 86 6.90 5.41 0.90
C GLU A 86 7.72 5.24 -0.40
N PRO A 87 8.90 4.57 -0.40
CA PRO A 87 9.60 4.26 -1.65
C PRO A 87 8.74 3.51 -2.68
N ASN A 88 7.92 2.54 -2.23
CA ASN A 88 7.03 1.81 -3.11
C ASN A 88 5.94 2.70 -3.72
N ARG A 89 5.35 3.59 -2.91
CA ARG A 89 4.35 4.55 -3.35
C ARG A 89 4.93 5.45 -4.44
N ARG A 90 6.09 6.08 -4.20
CA ARG A 90 6.78 6.96 -5.16
C ARG A 90 7.11 6.26 -6.47
N ARG A 91 7.67 5.04 -6.39
CA ARG A 91 8.00 4.21 -7.56
C ARG A 91 6.76 3.89 -8.40
N ARG A 92 5.63 3.57 -7.76
CA ARG A 92 4.38 3.23 -8.45
C ARG A 92 3.69 4.45 -9.03
N LEU A 93 3.73 5.59 -8.35
CA LEU A 93 3.28 6.87 -8.92
C LEU A 93 4.06 7.19 -10.21
N LYS A 94 5.39 7.08 -10.15
CA LYS A 94 6.26 7.28 -11.32
C LYS A 94 5.94 6.30 -12.46
N ALA A 95 5.75 5.02 -12.15
CA ALA A 95 5.36 4.00 -13.14
C ALA A 95 3.99 4.29 -13.81
N HIS A 96 3.16 5.11 -13.19
CA HIS A 96 1.86 5.55 -13.69
C HIS A 96 1.86 6.99 -14.25
N GLY A 97 3.04 7.59 -14.45
CA GLY A 97 3.18 8.95 -14.97
C GLY A 97 2.70 10.04 -14.01
N LEU A 98 2.50 9.71 -12.73
CA LEU A 98 2.11 10.65 -11.69
C LEU A 98 3.36 11.20 -10.99
N SER A 99 3.24 12.40 -10.41
CA SER A 99 4.33 12.97 -9.59
C SER A 99 4.70 12.01 -8.45
N PRO A 100 5.99 11.67 -8.26
CA PRO A 100 6.43 10.83 -7.15
C PRO A 100 6.06 11.40 -5.78
N ASP A 101 6.00 12.73 -5.68
CA ASP A 101 5.76 13.44 -4.42
C ASP A 101 4.27 13.80 -4.25
N LEU A 102 3.40 13.26 -5.11
CA LEU A 102 1.96 13.46 -5.00
C LEU A 102 1.45 12.94 -3.65
N GLN A 103 0.73 13.78 -2.91
CA GLN A 103 0.16 13.44 -1.61
C GLN A 103 -1.37 13.53 -1.63
N ASN A 104 -2.01 13.00 -0.58
CA ASN A 104 -3.45 13.15 -0.39
C ASN A 104 -3.78 14.63 -0.14
N PRO A 105 -4.60 15.29 -0.98
CA PRO A 105 -4.93 16.70 -0.79
C PRO A 105 -5.64 16.97 0.54
N LYS A 106 -6.45 16.03 1.06
CA LYS A 106 -7.08 16.17 2.38
C LYS A 106 -6.05 16.12 3.51
N LYS A 107 -5.05 15.24 3.39
CA LYS A 107 -3.98 15.12 4.39
C LYS A 107 -3.14 16.39 4.40
N VAL A 108 -2.75 16.88 3.23
CA VAL A 108 -2.02 18.15 3.09
C VAL A 108 -2.82 19.30 3.70
N ALA A 109 -4.11 19.44 3.37
CA ALA A 109 -4.96 20.50 3.93
C ALA A 109 -5.10 20.41 5.46
N ARG A 110 -5.19 19.20 6.02
CA ARG A 110 -5.24 18.99 7.47
C ARG A 110 -3.93 19.38 8.14
N ASP A 111 -2.80 18.93 7.60
CA ASP A 111 -1.48 19.21 8.13
C ASP A 111 -1.17 20.73 8.04
N GLU A 112 -1.61 21.40 6.97
CA GLU A 112 -1.55 22.86 6.86
C GLU A 112 -2.44 23.58 7.89
N ALA A 113 -3.67 23.10 8.11
CA ALA A 113 -4.57 23.68 9.10
C ALA A 113 -4.03 23.54 10.53
N GLU A 114 -3.41 22.40 10.83
CA GLU A 114 -2.72 22.13 12.08
C GLU A 114 -1.50 23.04 12.24
N ARG A 115 -0.66 23.17 11.21
CA ARG A 115 0.49 24.10 11.21
C ARG A 115 0.06 25.55 11.44
N ARG A 116 -0.98 26.02 10.76
CA ARG A 116 -1.56 27.36 10.99
C ARG A 116 -2.10 27.51 12.41
N ALA A 117 -2.65 26.45 13.00
CA ALA A 117 -3.06 26.47 14.40
C ALA A 117 -1.86 26.62 15.32
N TYR A 118 -0.78 25.86 15.11
CA TYR A 118 0.46 25.97 15.87
C TYR A 118 1.09 27.37 15.77
N GLU A 119 1.18 27.93 14.56
CA GLU A 119 1.73 29.28 14.31
C GLU A 119 0.91 30.37 15.00
N ARG A 120 -0.42 30.23 15.10
CA ARG A 120 -1.27 31.15 15.90
C ARG A 120 -0.91 31.14 17.38
N TRP A 121 -0.57 29.98 17.94
CA TRP A 121 -0.22 29.83 19.35
C TRP A 121 1.26 30.13 19.65
N HIS A 122 2.14 30.10 18.64
CA HIS A 122 3.58 30.35 18.76
C HIS A 122 4.09 31.31 17.67
N PRO A 123 3.66 32.58 17.67
CA PRO A 123 3.97 33.52 16.59
C PRO A 123 5.43 33.99 16.52
N ASN A 124 6.22 33.80 17.59
CA ASN A 124 7.60 34.30 17.68
C ASN A 124 8.58 33.25 18.26
N ARG A 125 9.31 32.58 17.36
CA ARG A 125 10.72 32.18 17.54
C ARG A 125 11.43 32.30 16.20
#